data_AF-A0AAP9WBV5-F1
#
_entry.id   AF-A0AAP9WBV5-F1
#
_cell.length_a   1.000
_cell.length_b   1.000
_cell.length_c   1.000
_cell.angle_alpha   90.00
_cell.angle_beta   90.00
_cell.angle_gamma   90.00
#
_symmetry.space_group_name_H-M   'P 1'
#
loop_
_entity.id
_entity.type
_entity.pdbx_description
1 polymer ?
#
loop_
_entity_poly.entity_id
_entity_poly.type
_entity_poly.pdbx_seq_one_letter_code
_entity_poly.pdbx_strand_id
1 'polypeptide(L)'
;MKEQKIRLRNAFLIGAIVAILEGLLVFSADPTASMWTLIQGMLFWFSCGFVVTLAEIGFSKMFSSILLTELLNLPWYIDLVVIPKHYSHLIPLIIASLVFGGMIGFLNQILKTPVLKSN
;
A
#
# COMPACT_ATOMS: atom_id res chain seq x y z
N MET A 1 -20.18 -14.33 7.19
CA MET A 1 -20.38 -13.02 7.85
C MET A 1 -19.31 -12.64 8.88
N LYS A 2 -18.98 -13.48 9.88
CA LYS A 2 -17.99 -13.13 10.93
C LYS A 2 -16.59 -12.87 10.35
N GLU A 3 -16.13 -13.72 9.43
CA GLU A 3 -14.83 -13.58 8.78
C GLU A 3 -14.76 -12.35 7.87
N GLN A 4 -15.78 -12.11 7.04
CA GLN A 4 -15.85 -10.90 6.20
C GLN A 4 -15.77 -9.60 7.02
N LYS A 5 -16.43 -9.54 8.18
CA LYS A 5 -16.31 -8.39 9.10
C LYS A 5 -14.88 -8.22 9.62
N ILE A 6 -14.19 -9.30 9.94
CA ILE A 6 -12.78 -9.27 10.38
C ILE A 6 -11.87 -8.80 9.24
N ARG A 7 -12.08 -9.29 8.01
CA ARG A 7 -11.31 -8.87 6.83
C ARG A 7 -11.48 -7.38 6.57
N LEU A 8 -12.70 -6.87 6.60
CA LEU A 8 -12.98 -5.46 6.37
C LEU A 8 -12.36 -4.58 7.45
N ARG A 9 -12.47 -4.99 8.72
CA ARG A 9 -11.82 -4.30 9.84
C ARG A 9 -10.30 -4.27 9.67
N ASN A 10 -9.69 -5.40 9.35
CA ASN A 10 -8.24 -5.49 9.17
C ASN A 10 -7.79 -4.66 7.95
N ALA A 11 -8.54 -4.69 6.85
CA ALA A 11 -8.27 -3.86 5.67
C ALA A 11 -8.28 -2.37 6.00
N PHE A 12 -9.29 -1.92 6.77
CA PHE A 12 -9.37 -0.53 7.22
C PHE A 12 -8.20 -0.16 8.14
N LEU A 13 -7.88 -1.01 9.12
CA LEU A 13 -6.77 -0.78 10.06
C LEU A 13 -5.42 -0.72 9.35
N ILE A 14 -5.15 -1.67 8.46
CA ILE A 14 -3.90 -1.71 7.68
C ILE A 14 -3.80 -0.50 6.76
N GLY A 15 -4.89 -0.15 6.07
CA GLY A 15 -4.96 1.07 5.26
C GLY A 15 -4.65 2.31 6.09
N ALA A 16 -5.26 2.47 7.26
CA ALA A 16 -5.02 3.61 8.14
C ALA A 16 -3.57 3.69 8.62
N ILE A 17 -2.96 2.56 9.00
CA ILE A 17 -1.55 2.50 9.42
C ILE A 17 -0.63 2.95 8.28
N VAL A 18 -0.82 2.41 7.08
CA VAL A 18 0.02 2.71 5.91
C VAL A 18 -0.16 4.16 5.46
N ALA A 19 -1.37 4.71 5.53
CA ALA A 19 -1.63 6.13 5.26
C ALA A 19 -0.93 7.06 6.26
N ILE A 20 -0.97 6.74 7.56
CA ILE A 20 -0.26 7.52 8.59
C ILE A 20 1.24 7.48 8.35
N LEU A 21 1.78 6.31 8.03
CA LEU A 21 3.20 6.15 7.72
C LEU A 21 3.63 6.96 6.51
N GLU A 22 2.82 7.01 5.45
CA GLU A 22 3.07 7.90 4.32
C GLU A 22 3.08 9.37 4.77
N GLY A 23 2.06 9.80 5.51
CA GLY A 23 1.97 11.18 5.98
C GLY A 23 3.21 11.58 6.79
N LEU A 24 3.69 10.68 7.66
CA LEU A 24 4.93 10.88 8.43
C LEU A 24 6.17 10.91 7.54
N LEU A 25 6.24 10.04 6.52
CA LEU A 25 7.37 9.96 5.59
C LEU A 25 7.46 11.25 4.75
N VAL A 26 6.36 11.67 4.15
CA VAL A 26 6.28 12.90 3.35
C VAL A 26 6.61 14.13 4.20
N PHE A 27 6.00 14.27 5.38
CA PHE A 27 6.26 15.39 6.27
C PHE A 27 7.73 15.46 6.72
N SER A 28 8.35 14.30 6.94
CA SER A 28 9.76 14.22 7.37
C SER A 28 10.75 14.42 6.21
N ALA A 29 10.38 14.01 5.00
CA ALA A 29 11.22 14.13 3.80
C ALA A 29 11.16 15.55 3.19
N ASP A 30 9.99 16.16 3.18
CA ASP A 30 9.76 17.51 2.68
C ASP A 30 8.66 18.22 3.49
N PRO A 31 9.02 19.01 4.51
CA PRO A 31 8.07 19.78 5.32
C PRO A 31 7.31 20.84 4.51
N THR A 32 7.78 21.17 3.30
CA THR A 32 7.16 22.16 2.41
C THR A 32 6.21 21.54 1.40
N ALA A 33 6.07 20.21 1.40
CA ALA A 33 5.13 19.49 0.56
C ALA A 33 3.71 20.05 0.71
N SER A 34 3.01 20.21 -0.41
CA SER A 34 1.66 20.75 -0.39
C SER A 34 0.72 19.82 0.39
N MET A 35 -0.24 20.42 1.12
CA MET A 35 -1.28 19.65 1.81
C MET A 35 -2.03 18.70 0.86
N TRP A 36 -2.17 19.10 -0.40
CA TRP A 36 -2.82 18.28 -1.41
C TRP A 36 -2.03 17.02 -1.77
N THR A 37 -0.70 17.15 -1.94
CA THR A 37 0.21 16.02 -2.16
C THR A 37 0.15 15.04 -1.00
N LEU A 38 0.13 15.54 0.23
CA LEU A 38 0.03 14.72 1.44
C LEU A 38 -1.30 13.95 1.49
N ILE A 39 -2.43 14.61 1.23
CA ILE A 39 -3.75 13.97 1.18
C ILE A 39 -3.79 12.89 0.09
N GLN A 40 -3.29 13.18 -1.11
CA GLN A 40 -3.26 12.23 -2.22
C GLN A 40 -2.42 10.99 -1.90
N GLY A 41 -1.22 11.18 -1.34
CA GLY A 41 -0.36 10.08 -0.92
C GLY A 41 -1.01 9.24 0.17
N MET A 42 -1.52 9.86 1.23
CA MET A 42 -2.20 9.16 2.33
C MET A 42 -3.42 8.35 1.83
N LEU A 43 -4.25 8.93 0.95
CA LEU A 43 -5.40 8.24 0.37
C LEU A 43 -4.97 7.07 -0.51
N PHE A 44 -3.95 7.26 -1.34
CA PHE A 44 -3.40 6.19 -2.18
C PHE A 44 -2.91 5.01 -1.32
N TRP A 45 -2.10 5.29 -0.31
CA TRP A 45 -1.56 4.26 0.58
C TRP A 45 -2.63 3.61 1.45
N PHE A 46 -3.65 4.36 1.87
CA PHE A 46 -4.86 3.79 2.47
C PHE A 46 -5.53 2.78 1.53
N SER A 47 -5.77 3.18 0.28
CA SER A 47 -6.37 2.32 -0.75
C SER A 47 -5.53 1.09 -1.02
N CYS A 48 -4.20 1.20 -1.08
CA CYS A 48 -3.29 0.06 -1.18
C CYS A 48 -3.49 -0.91 -0.01
N GLY A 49 -3.37 -0.44 1.23
CA GLY A 49 -3.55 -1.29 2.41
C GLY A 49 -4.94 -1.95 2.45
N PHE A 50 -5.98 -1.26 2.01
CA PHE A 50 -7.34 -1.76 1.95
C PHE A 50 -7.54 -2.82 0.87
N VAL A 51 -7.26 -2.48 -0.40
CA VAL A 51 -7.47 -3.33 -1.57
C VAL A 51 -6.60 -4.57 -1.48
N VAL A 52 -5.32 -4.41 -1.16
CA VAL A 52 -4.36 -5.53 -1.08
C VAL A 52 -4.74 -6.51 0.03
N THR A 53 -5.29 -6.02 1.14
CA THR A 53 -5.80 -6.88 2.23
C THR A 53 -7.02 -7.69 1.80
N LEU A 54 -7.91 -7.12 0.99
CA LEU A 54 -9.12 -7.81 0.52
C LEU A 54 -8.89 -8.66 -0.73
N ALA A 55 -7.90 -8.34 -1.55
CA ALA A 55 -7.58 -9.10 -2.75
C ALA A 55 -7.00 -10.48 -2.39
N GLU A 56 -7.47 -11.48 -3.12
CA GLU A 56 -6.97 -12.85 -3.08
C GLU A 56 -6.67 -13.27 -4.52
N ILE A 57 -5.38 -13.46 -4.80
CA ILE A 57 -4.87 -13.80 -6.14
C ILE A 57 -4.24 -15.20 -6.19
N GLY A 58 -4.56 -16.06 -5.21
CA GLY A 58 -4.08 -17.44 -5.14
C GLY A 58 -2.65 -17.64 -4.63
N PHE A 59 -1.88 -16.56 -4.41
CA PHE A 59 -0.53 -16.62 -3.84
C PHE A 59 -0.52 -16.45 -2.31
N SER A 60 0.66 -16.64 -1.70
CA SER A 60 0.87 -16.31 -0.27
C SER A 60 0.53 -14.84 -0.01
N LYS A 61 0.01 -14.53 1.17
CA LYS A 61 -0.44 -13.15 1.47
C LYS A 61 0.70 -12.15 1.40
N MET A 62 1.90 -12.53 1.82
CA MET A 62 3.09 -11.68 1.75
C MET A 62 3.47 -11.35 0.30
N PHE A 63 3.57 -12.38 -0.55
CA PHE A 63 3.91 -12.19 -1.96
C PHE A 63 2.82 -11.41 -2.72
N SER A 64 1.55 -11.77 -2.47
CA SER A 64 0.41 -11.05 -3.04
C SER A 64 0.43 -9.58 -2.64
N SER A 65 0.79 -9.27 -1.39
CA SER A 65 0.86 -7.89 -0.93
C SER A 65 1.91 -7.09 -1.65
N ILE A 66 3.13 -7.62 -1.77
CA ILE A 66 4.20 -6.96 -2.50
C ILE A 66 3.80 -6.75 -3.97
N LEU A 67 3.38 -7.82 -4.65
CA LEU A 67 3.05 -7.76 -6.07
C LEU A 67 1.90 -6.78 -6.38
N LEU A 68 0.83 -6.82 -5.59
CA LEU A 68 -0.31 -5.93 -5.81
C LEU A 68 0.01 -4.48 -5.46
N THR A 69 0.83 -4.25 -4.43
CA THR A 69 1.28 -2.89 -4.10
C THR A 69 2.13 -2.30 -5.22
N GLU A 70 3.07 -3.07 -5.79
CA GLU A 70 3.83 -2.66 -6.98
C GLU A 70 2.91 -2.35 -8.18
N LEU A 71 1.93 -3.22 -8.44
CA LEU A 71 0.97 -3.04 -9.53
C LEU A 71 0.14 -1.76 -9.36
N LEU A 72 -0.33 -1.50 -8.13
CA LEU A 72 -1.09 -0.29 -7.81
C LEU A 72 -0.23 0.97 -7.88
N ASN A 73 1.09 0.85 -7.75
CA ASN A 73 2.03 1.97 -7.82
C ASN A 73 2.45 2.34 -9.26
N LEU A 74 2.10 1.52 -10.27
CA LEU A 74 2.42 1.79 -11.67
C LEU A 74 2.01 3.19 -12.18
N PRO A 75 0.81 3.73 -11.85
CA PRO A 75 0.46 5.09 -12.26
C PRO A 75 1.45 6.15 -11.76
N TRP A 76 1.97 5.98 -10.53
CA TRP A 76 2.97 6.88 -9.98
C TRP A 76 4.32 6.74 -10.65
N TYR A 77 4.71 5.55 -11.10
CA TYR A 77 5.93 5.40 -11.90
C TYR A 77 5.81 6.14 -13.23
N ILE A 78 4.64 6.08 -13.86
CA ILE A 78 4.41 6.80 -15.11
C ILE A 78 4.49 8.32 -14.87
N ASP A 79 3.78 8.81 -13.86
CA ASP A 79 3.65 10.24 -13.59
C ASP A 79 4.93 10.88 -13.03
N LEU A 80 5.67 10.17 -12.16
CA LEU A 80 6.84 10.73 -11.48
C LEU A 80 8.18 10.39 -12.16
N VAL A 81 8.22 9.36 -12.99
CA VAL A 81 9.46 8.87 -13.62
C VAL A 81 9.40 8.98 -15.13
N VAL A 82 8.40 8.38 -15.78
CA VAL A 82 8.38 8.21 -17.23
C VAL A 82 8.05 9.53 -17.95
N ILE A 83 6.98 10.20 -17.54
CA ILE A 83 6.53 11.47 -18.13
C ILE A 83 7.58 12.58 -17.94
N PRO A 84 8.05 12.86 -16.71
CA PRO A 84 9.03 13.93 -16.47
C PRO A 84 10.47 13.48 -16.76
N LYS A 85 10.69 12.22 -17.14
CA LYS A 85 12.00 11.61 -17.46
C LYS A 85 12.99 11.58 -16.29
N HIS A 86 12.50 11.54 -15.04
CA HIS A 86 13.31 11.45 -13.82
C HIS A 86 13.61 10.00 -13.43
N TYR A 87 14.35 9.29 -14.27
CA TYR A 87 14.68 7.87 -14.05
C TYR A 87 15.45 7.57 -12.76
N SER A 88 16.11 8.57 -12.18
CA SER A 88 16.74 8.49 -10.85
C SER A 88 15.75 8.18 -9.72
N HIS A 89 14.47 8.52 -9.88
CA HIS A 89 13.43 8.28 -8.87
C HIS A 89 12.85 6.86 -8.92
N LEU A 90 13.10 6.11 -10.00
CA LEU A 90 12.52 4.78 -10.19
C LEU A 90 12.90 3.80 -9.08
N ILE A 91 14.19 3.71 -8.77
CA ILE A 91 14.70 2.80 -7.74
C ILE A 91 14.12 3.15 -6.37
N PRO A 92 14.17 4.42 -5.90
CA PRO A 92 13.50 4.84 -4.67
C PRO A 92 12.01 4.47 -4.62
N LEU A 93 11.28 4.67 -5.73
CA LEU A 93 9.85 4.38 -5.83
C LEU A 93 9.55 2.88 -5.71
N ILE A 94 10.33 2.02 -6.37
CA ILE A 94 10.22 0.56 -6.24
C ILE A 94 10.55 0.14 -4.81
N ILE A 95 11.63 0.66 -4.22
CA ILE A 95 12.00 0.31 -2.85
C ILE A 95 10.89 0.71 -1.86
N ALA A 96 10.30 1.89 -2.04
CA ALA A 96 9.17 2.34 -1.21
C ALA A 96 7.98 1.37 -1.31
N SER A 97 7.57 0.97 -2.52
CA SER A 97 6.46 0.02 -2.68
C SER A 97 6.78 -1.39 -2.18
N LEU A 98 8.03 -1.86 -2.29
CA LEU A 98 8.45 -3.11 -1.67
C LEU A 98 8.34 -3.05 -0.15
N VAL A 99 8.78 -1.93 0.47
CA VAL A 99 8.69 -1.73 1.92
C VAL A 99 7.24 -1.69 2.37
N PHE A 100 6.40 -0.84 1.78
CA PHE A 100 4.99 -0.73 2.16
C PHE A 100 4.20 -2.01 1.84
N GLY A 101 4.43 -2.65 0.70
CA GLY A 101 3.82 -3.93 0.33
C GLY A 101 4.21 -5.05 1.30
N GLY A 102 5.48 -5.09 1.70
CA GLY A 102 5.97 -5.98 2.75
C GLY A 102 5.31 -5.72 4.10
N MET A 103 5.17 -4.45 4.49
CA MET A 103 4.46 -4.06 5.72
C MET A 103 3.00 -4.48 5.70
N ILE A 104 2.28 -4.27 4.60
CA ILE A 104 0.89 -4.73 4.43
C ILE A 104 0.80 -6.25 4.58
N GLY A 105 1.72 -7.00 3.94
CA GLY A 105 1.80 -8.45 4.06
C GLY A 105 2.04 -8.91 5.49
N PHE A 106 2.99 -8.29 6.18
CA PHE A 106 3.34 -8.58 7.57
C PHE A 106 2.19 -8.26 8.54
N LEU A 107 1.55 -7.09 8.40
CA LEU A 107 0.40 -6.71 9.22
C LEU A 107 -0.79 -7.68 9.02
N ASN A 108 -0.99 -8.16 7.79
CA ASN A 108 -2.00 -9.18 7.52
C ASN A 108 -1.74 -10.50 8.27
N GLN A 109 -0.47 -10.90 8.40
CA GLN A 109 -0.08 -12.08 9.18
C GLN A 109 -0.30 -11.85 10.69
N ILE A 110 0.12 -10.71 11.23
CA ILE A 110 -0.06 -10.36 12.63
C ILE A 110 -1.53 -10.32 13.01
N LEU A 111 -2.36 -9.66 12.21
CA LEU A 111 -3.79 -9.52 12.45
C LEU A 111 -4.59 -10.77 12.12
N LYS A 112 -3.91 -11.85 11.68
CA LYS A 112 -4.49 -13.14 11.29
C LYS A 112 -5.68 -12.95 10.35
N THR A 113 -5.50 -12.13 9.31
CA THR A 113 -6.57 -11.85 8.35
C THR A 113 -7.01 -13.16 7.69
N PRO A 114 -8.29 -13.57 7.84
CA PRO A 114 -8.76 -14.84 7.30
C PRO A 114 -8.76 -14.80 5.78
N VAL A 115 -8.32 -15.90 5.17
CA VAL A 115 -8.38 -16.13 3.73
C VAL A 115 -9.71 -16.83 3.44
N LEU A 116 -10.51 -16.29 2.52
CA LEU A 116 -11.70 -17.00 2.06
C LEU A 116 -11.22 -18.20 1.23
N LYS A 117 -11.57 -19.41 1.67
CA LYS A 117 -11.46 -20.56 0.79
C LYS A 117 -12.47 -20.36 -0.34
N SER A 118 -12.01 -20.34 -1.59
CA SER A 118 -12.91 -20.57 -2.71
C SER A 118 -13.49 -21.96 -2.52
N ASN A 119 -14.81 -22.03 -2.29
CA ASN A 119 -15.56 -23.26 -2.51
C ASN A 119 -15.54 -23.61 -4.00
#